data_AF-A0A7Y3I449-F1
#
_entry.id   AF-A0A7Y3I449-F1
#
_cell.length_a   1.000
_cell.length_b   1.000
_cell.length_c   1.000
_cell.angle_alpha   90.00
_cell.angle_beta   90.00
_cell.angle_gamma   90.00
#
_symmetry.space_group_name_H-M   'P 1'
#
loop_
_entity.id
_entity.type
_entity.pdbx_description
1 polymer ?
#
loop_
_entity_poly.entity_id
_entity_poly.type
_entity_poly.pdbx_seq_one_letter_code
_entity_poly.pdbx_strand_id
1 'polypeptide(L)'
;MSEHVTCKELVDFLDDYLEDRLEPPVRRRFEEHLDACPPCRVYLDGYRDTVRLTRSLCDDTDAGPPAAMPETLIRAILDSRRRS
;
A
#
# COMPACT_ATOMS: atom_id res chain seq x y z
N MET A 1 -3.30 23.37 15.69
CA MET A 1 -3.51 22.50 14.51
C MET A 1 -2.15 21.97 14.15
N SER A 2 -1.94 20.65 14.08
CA SER A 2 -0.62 20.11 13.69
C SER A 2 -0.39 20.44 12.22
N GLU A 3 0.49 21.39 11.93
CA GLU A 3 0.93 21.77 10.57
C GLU A 3 2.01 20.81 10.03
N HIS A 4 1.93 19.53 10.40
CA HIS A 4 2.93 18.53 10.03
C HIS A 4 2.24 17.24 9.64
N VAL A 5 2.48 16.81 8.41
CA VAL A 5 2.11 15.47 7.93
C VAL A 5 2.97 14.46 8.69
N THR A 6 2.34 13.50 9.33
CA THR A 6 3.04 12.40 10.00
C THR A 6 3.62 11.43 8.98
N CYS A 7 4.63 10.65 9.38
CA CYS A 7 5.17 9.61 8.52
C CYS A 7 4.08 8.62 8.04
N LYS A 8 3.11 8.32 8.92
CA LYS A 8 1.99 7.43 8.58
C LYS A 8 1.11 8.02 7.48
N GLU A 9 0.66 9.25 7.64
CA GLU A 9 -0.21 9.91 6.65
C GLU A 9 0.48 10.02 5.28
N LEU A 10 1.79 10.31 5.27
CA LEU A 10 2.55 10.33 4.02
C LEU A 10 2.60 8.95 3.36
N VAL A 11 2.91 7.91 4.13
CA VAL A 11 3.01 6.53 3.58
C VAL A 11 1.65 6.04 3.08
N ASP A 12 0.58 6.29 3.83
CA ASP A 12 -0.78 5.92 3.43
C ASP A 12 -1.16 6.64 2.11
N PHE A 13 -0.81 7.92 1.96
CA PHE A 13 -1.03 8.65 0.72
C PHE A 13 -0.27 8.07 -0.48
N LEU A 14 1.00 7.68 -0.29
CA LEU A 14 1.82 7.09 -1.35
C LEU A 14 1.31 5.70 -1.75
N ASP A 15 0.85 4.92 -0.79
CA ASP A 15 0.21 3.63 -1.03
C ASP A 15 -1.07 3.81 -1.88
N ASP A 16 -1.96 4.73 -1.46
CA ASP A 16 -3.17 5.08 -2.23
C ASP A 16 -2.85 5.54 -3.66
N TYR A 17 -1.75 6.28 -3.85
CA TYR A 17 -1.31 6.70 -5.18
C TYR A 17 -0.86 5.52 -6.05
N LEU A 18 -0.09 4.58 -5.49
CA LEU A 18 0.40 3.40 -6.20
C LEU A 18 -0.73 2.42 -6.53
N GLU A 19 -1.74 2.30 -5.67
CA GLU A 19 -2.90 1.42 -5.88
C GLU A 19 -4.05 2.07 -6.68
N ASP A 20 -3.84 3.28 -7.20
CA ASP A 20 -4.84 4.06 -7.94
C ASP A 20 -6.15 4.29 -7.16
N ARG A 21 -6.03 4.48 -5.85
CA ARG A 21 -7.14 4.71 -4.90
C ARG A 21 -7.38 6.19 -4.58
N LEU A 22 -6.50 7.09 -5.04
CA LEU A 22 -6.69 8.52 -4.88
C LEU A 22 -7.82 9.07 -5.76
N GLU A 23 -8.53 10.07 -5.24
CA GLU A 23 -9.50 10.81 -6.07
C GLU A 23 -8.78 11.50 -7.25
N PRO A 24 -9.38 11.51 -8.46
CA PRO A 24 -8.77 12.09 -9.66
C PRO A 24 -8.15 13.50 -9.51
N PRO A 25 -8.80 14.48 -8.85
CA PRO A 25 -8.20 15.80 -8.68
C PRO A 25 -6.95 15.79 -7.79
N VAL A 26 -6.92 14.91 -6.78
CA VAL A 26 -5.78 14.77 -5.85
C VAL A 26 -4.62 14.11 -6.58
N ARG A 27 -4.90 13.03 -7.32
CA ARG A 27 -3.90 12.32 -8.14
C ARG A 27 -3.22 13.27 -9.12
N ARG A 28 -4.01 14.02 -9.89
CA ARG A 28 -3.47 14.98 -10.87
C ARG A 28 -2.54 16.01 -10.23
N ARG A 29 -2.95 16.58 -9.09
CA ARG A 29 -2.11 17.56 -8.37
C ARG A 29 -0.79 16.96 -7.89
N PHE A 30 -0.80 15.70 -7.48
CA PHE A 30 0.43 15.01 -7.09
C PHE A 30 1.32 14.69 -8.30
N GLU A 31 0.75 14.30 -9.43
CA GLU A 31 1.48 14.11 -10.68
C GLU A 31 2.14 15.42 -11.16
N GLU A 32 1.42 16.55 -11.11
CA GLU A 32 1.97 17.88 -11.37
C GLU A 32 3.17 18.21 -10.45
N HIS A 33 3.08 17.83 -9.16
CA HIS A 33 4.19 18.00 -8.23
C HIS A 33 5.40 17.14 -8.59
N LEU A 34 5.19 15.87 -8.96
CA LEU A 34 6.27 14.96 -9.37
C LEU A 34 6.97 15.45 -10.64
N ASP A 35 6.26 16.10 -11.56
CA ASP A 35 6.85 16.70 -12.75
C ASP A 35 7.65 17.97 -12.43
N ALA A 36 7.21 18.76 -11.45
CA ALA A 36 7.90 19.97 -11.02
C ALA A 36 9.06 19.72 -10.02
N CYS A 37 9.12 18.56 -9.37
CA CYS A 37 10.05 18.27 -8.27
C CYS A 37 10.82 16.96 -8.49
N PRO A 38 11.99 16.99 -9.18
CA PRO A 38 12.81 15.80 -9.41
C PRO A 38 13.19 15.02 -8.14
N PRO A 39 13.53 15.65 -7.00
CA PRO A 39 13.80 14.91 -5.75
C PRO A 39 12.63 14.04 -5.28
N CYS A 40 11.39 14.52 -5.42
CA CYS A 40 10.21 13.76 -5.03
C CYS A 40 9.96 12.57 -5.96
N ARG A 41 10.30 12.69 -7.25
CA ARG A 41 10.29 11.54 -8.18
C ARG A 41 11.32 10.47 -7.75
N VAL A 42 12.54 10.87 -7.42
CA VAL A 42 13.58 9.95 -6.92
C VAL A 42 13.13 9.25 -5.62
N TYR A 43 12.51 10.00 -4.71
CA TYR A 43 11.96 9.43 -3.48
C TYR A 43 10.87 8.39 -3.76
N LEU A 44 9.92 8.71 -4.65
CA LEU A 44 8.84 7.80 -5.05
C LEU A 44 9.39 6.52 -5.70
N ASP A 45 10.44 6.62 -6.50
CA ASP A 45 11.07 5.45 -7.11
C ASP A 45 11.72 4.54 -6.05
N GLY A 46 12.40 5.10 -5.05
CA GLY A 46 12.91 4.32 -3.91
C GLY A 46 11.80 3.67 -3.07
N TYR A 47 10.68 4.37 -2.88
CA TYR A 47 9.50 3.80 -2.22
C TYR A 47 8.92 2.62 -3.01
N ARG A 48 8.77 2.74 -4.33
CA ARG A 48 8.32 1.64 -5.22
C ARG A 48 9.26 0.44 -5.14
N ASP A 49 10.56 0.67 -5.16
CA ASP A 49 11.54 -0.41 -5.04
C ASP A 49 11.43 -1.12 -3.70
N THR A 50 11.23 -0.38 -2.61
CA THR A 50 11.01 -0.94 -1.27
C THR A 50 9.77 -1.84 -1.25
N VAL A 51 8.63 -1.35 -1.76
CA VAL A 51 7.38 -2.14 -1.85
C VAL A 51 7.58 -3.40 -2.69
N ARG A 52 8.25 -3.28 -3.86
CA ARG A 52 8.55 -4.42 -4.74
C ARG A 52 9.41 -5.47 -4.04
N LEU A 53 10.48 -5.05 -3.38
CA LEU A 53 11.40 -5.95 -2.68
C LEU A 53 10.70 -6.66 -1.52
N THR A 54 9.95 -5.93 -0.68
CA THR A 54 9.19 -6.53 0.41
C THR A 54 8.14 -7.52 -0.09
N ARG A 55 7.43 -7.19 -1.17
CA ARG A 55 6.47 -8.11 -1.80
C ARG A 55 7.17 -9.36 -2.32
N SER A 56 8.31 -9.23 -3.00
CA SER A 56 9.08 -10.38 -3.50
C SER A 56 9.52 -11.32 -2.37
N LEU A 57 9.90 -10.79 -1.20
CA LEU A 57 10.26 -11.61 -0.04
C LEU A 57 9.05 -12.33 0.57
N CYS A 58 7.85 -11.72 0.50
CA CYS A 58 6.60 -12.37 0.90
C CYS A 58 6.13 -13.41 -0.13
N ASP A 59 6.44 -13.18 -1.41
CA ASP A 59 6.11 -14.04 -2.54
C ASP A 59 7.17 -15.15 -2.77
N ASP A 60 8.20 -15.28 -1.91
CA ASP A 60 9.15 -16.39 -1.95
C ASP A 60 8.39 -17.71 -1.81
N THR A 61 8.28 -18.38 -2.95
CA THR A 61 7.17 -19.26 -3.36
C THR A 61 7.45 -20.74 -3.15
N ASP A 62 8.42 -21.10 -2.30
CA ASP A 62 8.62 -22.50 -1.89
C ASP A 62 7.39 -23.05 -1.15
N ALA A 63 6.58 -22.16 -0.58
CA ALA A 63 5.21 -22.43 -0.21
C ALA A 63 4.31 -21.48 -1.01
N GLY A 64 3.92 -21.88 -2.22
CA GLY A 64 2.79 -21.22 -2.91
C GLY A 64 1.57 -21.08 -1.98
N PRO A 65 0.54 -20.29 -2.35
CA PRO A 65 -0.67 -20.18 -1.54
C PRO A 65 -1.15 -21.58 -1.14
N PRO A 66 -1.53 -21.80 0.13
CA PRO A 66 -1.93 -23.12 0.60
C PRO A 66 -2.93 -23.73 -0.38
N ALA A 67 -2.72 -24.99 -0.79
CA ALA A 67 -3.60 -25.69 -1.72
C ALA A 67 -5.08 -25.59 -1.31
N ALA A 68 -5.34 -25.43 -0.01
CA ALA A 68 -6.58 -24.90 0.53
C ALA A 68 -6.31 -24.02 1.76
N MET A 69 -7.11 -22.96 1.91
CA MET A 69 -7.17 -22.21 3.17
C MET A 69 -7.69 -23.12 4.30
N PRO A 70 -7.04 -23.14 5.49
CA PRO A 70 -7.51 -23.96 6.60
C PRO A 70 -8.95 -23.61 7.01
N GLU A 71 -9.82 -24.61 7.12
CA GLU A 71 -11.23 -24.41 7.48
C GLU A 71 -11.39 -23.72 8.84
N THR A 72 -10.46 -23.96 9.76
CA THR A 72 -10.41 -23.29 11.08
C THR A 72 -10.30 -21.77 10.95
N LEU A 73 -9.47 -21.27 10.03
CA LEU A 73 -9.31 -19.85 9.78
C LEU A 73 -10.58 -19.24 9.15
N ILE A 74 -11.16 -19.93 8.17
CA ILE A 74 -12.41 -19.49 7.53
C ILE A 74 -13.53 -19.36 8.56
N ARG A 75 -13.72 -20.39 9.41
CA ARG A 75 -14.74 -20.37 10.46
C ARG A 75 -14.51 -19.23 11.45
N ALA A 76 -13.26 -19.01 11.89
CA ALA A 76 -12.93 -17.93 12.81
C ALA A 76 -13.29 -16.54 12.24
N ILE A 77 -13.00 -16.29 10.96
CA ILE A 77 -13.35 -15.02 10.28
C ILE A 77 -14.87 -14.86 10.19
N LEU A 78 -15.59 -15.88 9.73
CA LEU A 78 -17.05 -15.84 9.61
C LEU A 78 -17.74 -15.59 10.96
N ASP A 79 -17.25 -16.22 12.03
CA ASP A 79 -17.76 -16.02 13.37
C ASP A 79 -17.50 -14.61 13.89
N SER A 80 -16.36 -13.99 13.56
CA SER A 80 -16.10 -12.59 13.91
C SER A 80 -17.04 -11.62 13.20
N ARG A 81 -17.39 -11.89 11.94
CA ARG A 81 -18.32 -11.05 11.17
C ARG A 81 -19.77 -11.20 11.62
N ARG A 82 -20.16 -12.37 12.18
CA ARG A 82 -21.48 -12.58 12.79
C ARG A 82 -21.66 -11.88 14.14
N ARG A 83 -20.56 -11.52 14.80
CA ARG A 83 -20.54 -10.84 16.10
C ARG A 83 -20.40 -9.32 16.01
N SER A 84 -20.19 -8.78 14.81
CA SER A 84 -20.11 -7.35 14.51
C SER A 84 -21.37 -6.89 13.79
#